data_AF-A0AAD1U119-F1
#
_entry.id   AF-A0AAD1U119-F1
#
_cell.length_a   1.000
_cell.length_b   1.000
_cell.length_c   1.000
_cell.angle_alpha   90.00
_cell.angle_beta   90.00
_cell.angle_gamma   90.00
#
_symmetry.space_group_name_H-M   'P 1'
#
loop_
_entity.id
_entity.type
_entity.pdbx_description
1 polymer ?
#
loop_
_entity_poly.entity_id
_entity_poly.type
_entity_poly.pdbx_seq_one_letter_code
_entity_poly.pdbx_strand_id
1 'polypeptide(L)'
;MDNSNPEPHDQHDDHEEQRKKKQEFIQKEILDKRYDRIDFASYMYECKEDGTNIDNWKLEELMDIVQDFKGIHKPLENSQELEHSQELEPLEIQEDQDYMPEEPSSPEMPEVEPVIKQTKKEISELSYFKKSELKVCVYDGLIKKGGFLQFSFISYKVTLEPLEYFVRRREEDFQALRKYLVKKYPSQVIPPLIIPSTKKKEDEILKKEKYFTKFLTNVIRNRNLRGCMFLQEFLTIRDDKEFKAQKKLREKEKEPTLLSQQFTATGEVDATPQKDVWKFSSKMPEFINNYTAINKNIQEASLAFSEKTAELADIVYDLSKYYEGLGIMYNNMEIKNMYQIHKFMSDVMTCWGDTYTEQSILMRTQFSKFFTYHCHEAGPMRDLLKKRLNYKEDYARAEIRLNEKKERLFKSQDFEKWQLDSEGIAKLAQLKTNEEMAKKHMLSKETKAVDEKRNLLHYFSNQVKEQTTDIMDNNYTDLCVHLIDYACDQKKIYSKGIGNWNALFEHFNGLDLDIYDDEAEPKDAPAKNQSQDEKSESPKKTKELKIDPYIEEEKNDESYSEEGHPNQDHHDQSLEKSGELEGIDHPSLAKPDLKQPKPSKDIAAPKKEADDGKGVDIEDEYDMANPFDE
;
A
#
# COMPACT_ATOMS: atom_id res chain seq x y z
N MET A 1 -59.94 -25.36 -24.73
CA MET A 1 -58.72 -24.58 -24.99
C MET A 1 -58.14 -24.29 -23.62
N ASP A 2 -57.31 -25.22 -23.17
CA ASP A 2 -56.69 -25.21 -21.85
C ASP A 2 -55.33 -24.54 -22.02
N ASN A 3 -55.15 -23.37 -21.41
CA ASN A 3 -54.00 -22.51 -21.58
C ASN A 3 -53.26 -22.47 -20.23
N SER A 4 -52.62 -23.60 -19.89
CA SER A 4 -51.71 -23.70 -18.75
C SER A 4 -50.37 -23.09 -19.14
N ASN A 5 -50.16 -21.85 -18.70
CA ASN A 5 -48.89 -21.14 -18.80
C ASN A 5 -47.90 -21.83 -17.83
N PRO A 6 -46.79 -22.41 -18.29
CA PRO A 6 -45.81 -23.04 -17.40
C PRO A 6 -45.19 -21.96 -16.49
N GLU A 7 -45.19 -22.22 -15.18
CA GLU A 7 -44.48 -21.39 -14.21
C GLU A 7 -43.00 -21.29 -14.58
N PRO A 8 -42.37 -20.11 -14.46
CA PRO A 8 -40.95 -19.95 -14.73
C PRO A 8 -40.18 -20.80 -13.73
N HIS A 9 -39.61 -21.91 -14.21
CA HIS A 9 -38.67 -22.72 -13.45
C HIS A 9 -37.51 -21.83 -12.97
N ASP A 10 -37.24 -21.94 -11.67
CA ASP A 10 -36.37 -21.09 -10.88
C ASP A 10 -34.92 -21.15 -11.38
N GLN A 11 -34.51 -20.18 -12.20
CA GLN A 11 -33.13 -20.07 -12.72
C GLN A 11 -32.10 -19.77 -11.62
N HIS A 12 -32.56 -19.50 -10.40
CA HIS A 12 -31.71 -19.15 -9.27
C HIS A 12 -31.01 -20.38 -8.65
N ASP A 13 -31.66 -21.55 -8.64
CA ASP A 13 -31.13 -22.77 -8.03
C ASP A 13 -29.93 -23.35 -8.83
N ASP A 14 -29.99 -23.27 -10.17
CA ASP A 14 -28.93 -23.81 -11.03
C ASP A 14 -27.60 -23.05 -10.87
N HIS A 15 -27.64 -21.75 -10.61
CA HIS A 15 -26.43 -20.93 -10.45
C HIS A 15 -25.71 -21.24 -9.13
N GLU A 16 -26.46 -21.43 -8.05
CA GLU A 16 -25.90 -21.76 -6.73
C GLU A 16 -25.28 -23.16 -6.71
N GLU A 17 -25.92 -24.13 -7.36
CA GLU A 17 -25.37 -25.49 -7.50
C GLU A 17 -24.06 -25.48 -8.30
N GLN A 18 -23.99 -24.68 -9.37
CA GLN A 18 -22.75 -24.54 -10.17
C GLN A 18 -21.63 -23.86 -9.37
N ARG A 19 -21.93 -22.79 -8.63
CA ARG A 19 -20.94 -22.13 -7.78
C ARG A 19 -20.36 -23.10 -6.74
N LYS A 20 -21.23 -23.87 -6.08
CA LYS A 20 -20.84 -24.88 -5.10
C LYS A 20 -19.91 -25.95 -5.70
N LYS A 21 -20.25 -26.48 -6.88
CA LYS A 21 -19.40 -27.46 -7.59
C LYS A 21 -18.00 -26.91 -7.90
N LYS A 22 -17.89 -25.66 -8.31
CA LYS A 22 -16.59 -25.02 -8.59
C LYS A 22 -15.78 -24.82 -7.30
N GLN A 23 -16.41 -24.38 -6.22
CA GLN A 23 -15.75 -24.19 -4.92
C GLN A 23 -15.23 -25.51 -4.35
N GLU A 24 -16.06 -26.57 -4.39
CA GLU A 24 -15.66 -27.92 -3.97
C GLU A 24 -14.49 -28.45 -4.81
N PHE A 25 -14.47 -28.17 -6.11
CA PHE A 25 -13.37 -28.55 -6.99
C PHE A 25 -12.05 -27.85 -6.62
N ILE A 26 -12.05 -26.52 -6.43
CA ILE A 26 -10.85 -25.77 -6.01
C ILE A 26 -10.37 -26.24 -4.63
N GLN A 27 -11.29 -26.42 -3.68
CA GLN A 27 -10.96 -26.93 -2.35
C GLN A 27 -10.22 -28.27 -2.44
N LYS A 28 -10.78 -29.23 -3.18
CA LYS A 28 -10.20 -30.56 -3.34
C LYS A 28 -8.87 -30.55 -4.07
N GLU A 29 -8.74 -29.76 -5.13
CA GLU A 29 -7.61 -29.86 -6.04
C GLU A 29 -6.45 -28.93 -5.68
N ILE A 30 -6.69 -27.80 -5.03
CA ILE A 30 -5.67 -26.82 -4.65
C ILE A 30 -5.43 -26.89 -3.14
N LEU A 31 -6.48 -26.71 -2.32
CA LEU A 31 -6.32 -26.55 -0.87
C LEU A 31 -5.98 -27.88 -0.18
N ASP A 32 -6.72 -28.95 -0.46
CA ASP A 32 -6.50 -30.27 0.16
C ASP A 32 -5.16 -30.88 -0.29
N LYS A 33 -4.74 -30.58 -1.52
CA LYS A 33 -3.43 -30.97 -2.07
C LYS A 33 -2.30 -30.01 -1.69
N ARG A 34 -2.57 -29.03 -0.80
CA ARG A 34 -1.60 -28.11 -0.20
C ARG A 34 -0.84 -27.23 -1.19
N TYR A 35 -1.49 -26.78 -2.24
CA TYR A 35 -0.94 -25.72 -3.08
C TYR A 35 -1.11 -24.35 -2.41
N ASP A 36 -0.23 -23.40 -2.75
CA ASP A 36 -0.34 -22.02 -2.27
C ASP A 36 -1.54 -21.33 -2.93
N ARG A 37 -2.47 -20.87 -2.10
CA ARG A 37 -3.72 -20.21 -2.52
C ARG A 37 -3.50 -18.82 -3.11
N ILE A 38 -2.49 -18.09 -2.63
CA ILE A 38 -2.16 -16.75 -3.12
C ILE A 38 -1.56 -16.88 -4.51
N ASP A 39 -0.65 -17.83 -4.71
CA ASP A 39 -0.10 -18.13 -6.03
C ASP A 39 -1.20 -18.58 -6.99
N PHE A 40 -2.12 -19.45 -6.56
CA PHE A 40 -3.24 -19.89 -7.40
C PHE A 40 -4.19 -18.75 -7.76
N ALA A 41 -4.58 -17.90 -6.80
CA ALA A 41 -5.44 -16.75 -7.06
C ALA A 41 -4.79 -15.73 -8.01
N SER A 42 -3.48 -15.50 -7.86
CA SER A 42 -2.70 -14.65 -8.78
C SER A 42 -2.66 -15.24 -10.18
N TYR A 43 -2.47 -16.55 -10.29
CA TYR A 43 -2.48 -17.26 -11.57
C TYR A 43 -3.84 -17.16 -12.26
N MET A 44 -4.96 -17.35 -11.53
CA MET A 44 -6.31 -17.16 -12.09
C MET A 44 -6.53 -15.73 -12.61
N TYR A 45 -6.04 -14.73 -11.88
CA TYR A 45 -6.11 -13.32 -12.31
C TYR A 45 -5.29 -13.04 -13.57
N GLU A 46 -4.13 -13.68 -13.73
CA GLU A 46 -3.31 -13.55 -14.96
C GLU A 46 -3.97 -14.22 -16.17
N CYS A 47 -4.75 -15.30 -15.96
CA CYS A 47 -5.42 -16.00 -17.05
C CYS A 47 -6.70 -15.30 -17.55
N LYS A 48 -7.39 -14.54 -16.71
CA LYS A 48 -8.66 -13.88 -17.06
C LYS A 48 -8.89 -12.62 -16.21
N GLU A 49 -9.39 -11.55 -16.83
CA GLU A 49 -9.85 -10.34 -16.12
C GLU A 49 -10.97 -10.70 -15.13
N ASP A 50 -10.87 -10.21 -13.88
CA ASP A 50 -11.68 -10.67 -12.74
C ASP A 50 -11.66 -12.18 -12.50
N GLY A 51 -10.54 -12.83 -12.86
CA GLY A 51 -10.35 -14.27 -12.74
C GLY A 51 -10.43 -14.79 -11.30
N THR A 52 -10.37 -13.94 -10.28
CA THR A 52 -10.60 -14.36 -8.89
C THR A 52 -12.07 -14.61 -8.56
N ASN A 53 -13.02 -14.13 -9.39
CA ASN A 53 -14.44 -14.42 -9.22
C ASN A 53 -14.79 -15.77 -9.85
N ILE A 54 -15.14 -16.76 -9.02
CA ILE A 54 -15.40 -18.14 -9.46
C ILE A 54 -16.60 -18.29 -10.41
N ASP A 55 -17.54 -17.34 -10.37
CA ASP A 55 -18.71 -17.38 -11.26
C ASP A 55 -18.35 -17.07 -12.71
N ASN A 56 -17.25 -16.35 -12.93
CA ASN A 56 -16.75 -16.02 -14.26
C ASN A 56 -16.11 -17.22 -14.99
N TRP A 57 -15.95 -18.35 -14.31
CA TRP A 57 -15.34 -19.56 -14.87
C TRP A 57 -16.39 -20.61 -15.18
N LYS A 58 -16.30 -21.27 -16.33
CA LYS A 58 -16.97 -22.57 -16.48
C LYS A 58 -16.19 -23.64 -15.72
N LEU A 59 -16.86 -24.69 -15.28
CA LEU A 59 -16.20 -25.74 -14.49
C LEU A 59 -15.05 -26.39 -15.28
N GLU A 60 -15.24 -26.60 -16.58
CA GLU A 60 -14.25 -27.17 -17.49
C GLU A 60 -13.03 -26.26 -17.63
N GLU A 61 -13.24 -24.95 -17.82
CA GLU A 61 -12.16 -23.96 -17.89
C GLU A 61 -11.36 -23.93 -16.58
N LEU A 62 -12.04 -24.04 -15.44
CA LEU A 62 -11.41 -24.06 -14.12
C LEU A 62 -10.57 -25.33 -13.92
N MET A 63 -11.00 -26.48 -14.47
CA MET A 63 -10.23 -27.72 -14.44
C MET A 63 -8.92 -27.59 -15.22
N ASP A 64 -8.96 -26.98 -16.40
CA ASP A 64 -7.78 -26.76 -17.24
C ASP A 64 -6.77 -25.83 -16.55
N ILE A 65 -7.23 -24.70 -15.99
CA ILE A 65 -6.39 -23.76 -15.25
C ILE A 65 -5.74 -24.41 -14.03
N VAL A 66 -6.49 -25.24 -13.29
CA VAL A 66 -5.95 -25.98 -12.14
C VAL A 66 -4.87 -26.97 -12.58
N GLN A 67 -5.02 -27.63 -13.73
CA GLN A 67 -3.99 -28.54 -14.24
C GLN A 67 -2.74 -27.78 -14.69
N ASP A 68 -2.90 -26.68 -15.42
CA ASP A 68 -1.78 -25.84 -15.86
C ASP A 68 -1.00 -25.30 -14.65
N PHE A 69 -1.72 -24.80 -13.64
CA PHE A 69 -1.11 -24.32 -12.40
C PHE A 69 -0.28 -25.41 -11.70
N LYS A 70 -0.79 -26.64 -11.63
CA LYS A 70 -0.08 -27.79 -11.04
C LYS A 70 1.13 -28.24 -11.85
N GLY A 71 1.13 -27.98 -13.16
CA GLY A 71 2.29 -28.22 -14.01
C GLY A 71 3.46 -27.29 -13.69
N ILE A 72 3.17 -26.09 -13.19
CA ILE A 72 4.15 -25.02 -12.96
C ILE A 72 4.53 -24.92 -11.47
N HIS A 73 3.58 -25.16 -10.56
CA HIS A 73 3.75 -25.03 -9.11
C HIS A 73 3.82 -26.40 -8.43
N LYS A 74 4.56 -26.49 -7.33
CA LYS A 74 4.65 -27.71 -6.50
C LYS A 74 3.85 -27.55 -5.20
N PRO A 75 3.25 -28.63 -4.67
CA PRO A 75 2.64 -28.62 -3.34
C PRO A 75 3.62 -28.17 -2.26
N LEU A 76 3.13 -27.47 -1.23
CA LEU A 76 3.89 -27.11 -0.04
C LEU A 76 4.14 -28.35 0.82
N GLU A 77 5.34 -28.91 0.76
CA GLU A 77 5.71 -30.15 1.47
C GLU A 77 5.86 -29.98 3.00
N ASN A 78 5.94 -28.75 3.53
CA ASN A 78 6.17 -28.50 4.95
C ASN A 78 5.00 -27.78 5.65
N SER A 79 4.38 -28.49 6.60
CA SER A 79 3.21 -28.04 7.39
C SER A 79 3.41 -26.77 8.25
N GLN A 80 4.62 -26.21 8.34
CA GLN A 80 4.91 -25.04 9.17
C GLN A 80 4.82 -23.70 8.43
N GLU A 81 4.81 -23.68 7.09
CA GLU A 81 4.64 -22.44 6.31
C GLU A 81 3.17 -22.11 6.04
N LEU A 82 2.28 -23.11 6.04
CA LEU A 82 0.86 -22.89 5.75
C LEU A 82 0.18 -21.97 6.77
N GLU A 83 0.46 -22.07 8.08
CA GLU A 83 -0.23 -21.26 9.10
C GLU A 83 -0.01 -19.75 8.95
N HIS A 84 0.99 -19.29 8.18
CA HIS A 84 1.25 -17.87 8.00
C HIS A 84 0.59 -17.24 6.76
N SER A 85 0.17 -18.06 5.79
CA SER A 85 -0.48 -17.61 4.55
C SER A 85 -2.01 -17.77 4.56
N GLN A 86 -2.60 -18.33 5.63
CA GLN A 86 -4.05 -18.63 5.70
C GLN A 86 -4.95 -17.45 6.11
N GLU A 87 -4.43 -16.26 6.39
CA GLU A 87 -5.18 -15.20 7.11
C GLU A 87 -5.47 -13.94 6.26
N LEU A 88 -5.51 -14.08 4.93
CA LEU A 88 -5.96 -13.05 3.99
C LEU A 88 -7.15 -13.56 3.16
N GLU A 89 -8.17 -14.11 3.82
CA GLU A 89 -9.51 -13.92 3.28
C GLU A 89 -9.90 -12.46 3.54
N PRO A 90 -10.51 -11.74 2.58
CA PRO A 90 -11.48 -10.73 3.00
C PRO A 90 -12.44 -11.52 3.90
N LEU A 91 -12.51 -11.16 5.18
CA LEU A 91 -13.73 -11.44 5.90
C LEU A 91 -14.82 -10.77 5.05
N GLU A 92 -15.49 -11.53 4.19
CA GLU A 92 -16.93 -11.42 4.08
C GLU A 92 -17.41 -11.65 5.51
N ILE A 93 -17.36 -10.57 6.28
CA ILE A 93 -18.34 -10.32 7.30
C ILE A 93 -19.61 -10.42 6.49
N GLN A 94 -20.22 -11.62 6.46
CA GLN A 94 -21.61 -11.73 6.10
C GLN A 94 -22.26 -10.60 6.87
N GLU A 95 -22.80 -9.64 6.13
CA GLU A 95 -23.60 -8.57 6.68
C GLU A 95 -24.85 -9.23 7.26
N ASP A 96 -24.71 -9.94 8.38
CA ASP A 96 -25.73 -10.02 9.41
C ASP A 96 -25.83 -8.60 10.01
N GLN A 97 -26.26 -7.65 9.18
CA GLN A 97 -26.60 -6.28 9.56
C GLN A 97 -27.79 -6.25 10.54
N ASP A 98 -28.45 -7.39 10.79
CA ASP A 98 -29.62 -7.49 11.67
C ASP A 98 -29.35 -8.15 13.04
N TYR A 99 -28.10 -8.49 13.38
CA TYR A 99 -27.76 -8.95 14.73
C TYR A 99 -26.47 -8.32 15.26
N MET A 100 -26.41 -6.98 15.26
CA MET A 100 -25.80 -6.33 16.42
C MET A 100 -26.79 -6.51 17.56
N PRO A 101 -26.57 -7.43 18.54
CA PRO A 101 -27.37 -7.38 19.76
C PRO A 101 -27.28 -5.94 20.25
N GLU A 102 -28.44 -5.29 20.41
CA GLU A 102 -28.54 -3.92 20.91
C GLU A 102 -27.48 -3.77 22.00
N GLU A 103 -26.49 -2.88 21.79
CA GLU A 103 -25.41 -2.69 22.75
C GLU A 103 -26.10 -2.53 24.10
N PRO A 104 -25.94 -3.49 25.04
CA PRO A 104 -26.70 -3.48 26.28
C PRO A 104 -26.49 -2.11 26.88
N SER A 105 -27.60 -1.38 27.04
CA SER A 105 -27.64 0.04 27.36
C SER A 105 -26.48 0.38 28.29
N SER A 106 -25.47 1.05 27.71
CA SER A 106 -24.14 1.19 28.30
C SER A 106 -24.28 1.51 29.79
N PRO A 107 -24.02 0.54 30.69
CA PRO A 107 -24.21 0.76 32.11
C PRO A 107 -23.36 1.96 32.48
N GLU A 108 -23.92 2.91 33.22
CA GLU A 108 -23.19 4.05 33.75
C GLU A 108 -21.87 3.53 34.32
N MET A 109 -20.77 3.77 33.59
CA MET A 109 -19.49 3.28 34.03
C MET A 109 -19.16 4.08 35.30
N PRO A 110 -18.99 3.42 36.45
CA PRO A 110 -18.58 4.11 37.65
C PRO A 110 -17.31 4.89 37.37
N GLU A 111 -17.11 6.04 38.01
CA GLU A 111 -15.87 6.83 37.89
C GLU A 111 -14.68 5.92 38.26
N VAL A 112 -13.92 5.48 37.24
CA VAL A 112 -12.86 4.48 37.41
C VAL A 112 -11.56 5.20 37.69
N GLU A 113 -10.91 4.88 38.80
CA GLU A 113 -9.55 5.33 39.09
C GLU A 113 -8.59 4.91 37.95
N PRO A 114 -7.63 5.77 37.55
CA PRO A 114 -6.72 5.46 36.47
C PRO A 114 -5.93 4.18 36.77
N VAL A 115 -5.96 3.22 35.83
CA VAL A 115 -5.25 1.95 35.97
C VAL A 115 -3.90 2.08 35.27
N ILE A 116 -2.97 2.78 35.92
CA ILE A 116 -1.57 2.86 35.47
C ILE A 116 -0.82 1.67 36.08
N LYS A 117 -0.29 0.79 35.23
CA LYS A 117 0.55 -0.33 35.68
C LYS A 117 1.99 -0.15 35.23
N GLN A 118 2.91 -0.50 36.13
CA GLN A 118 4.32 -0.63 35.78
C GLN A 118 4.52 -1.82 34.85
N THR A 119 5.35 -1.61 33.84
CA THR A 119 5.69 -2.61 32.84
C THR A 119 7.19 -2.62 32.54
N LYS A 120 7.63 -3.50 31.64
CA LYS A 120 9.02 -3.58 31.22
C LYS A 120 9.40 -2.36 30.37
N LYS A 121 10.31 -1.55 30.88
CA LYS A 121 11.00 -0.53 30.10
C LYS A 121 12.15 -1.19 29.33
N GLU A 122 12.15 -1.05 28.01
CA GLU A 122 13.28 -1.43 27.17
C GLU A 122 13.90 -0.14 26.62
N ILE A 123 15.20 0.03 26.81
CA ILE A 123 15.93 1.21 26.37
C ILE A 123 17.06 0.73 25.49
N SER A 124 17.12 1.25 24.28
CA SER A 124 18.22 1.05 23.35
C SER A 124 18.96 2.39 23.17
N GLU A 125 20.12 2.37 22.51
CA GLU A 125 20.81 3.60 22.11
C GLU A 125 19.91 4.51 21.25
N LEU A 126 19.03 3.92 20.44
CA LEU A 126 18.11 4.66 19.56
C LEU A 126 17.02 5.41 20.34
N SER A 127 16.73 4.98 21.58
CA SER A 127 15.72 5.61 22.42
C SER A 127 16.10 7.01 22.90
N TYR A 128 17.39 7.37 22.87
CA TYR A 128 17.89 8.66 23.34
C TYR A 128 17.71 9.80 22.33
N PHE A 129 17.50 9.46 21.06
CA PHE A 129 17.28 10.45 20.00
C PHE A 129 15.82 10.89 19.96
N LYS A 130 15.52 12.02 19.31
CA LYS A 130 14.16 12.40 18.91
C LYS A 130 13.81 11.77 17.56
N LYS A 131 12.50 11.72 17.27
CA LYS A 131 11.96 11.19 15.99
C LYS A 131 12.62 11.85 14.76
N SER A 132 12.90 13.15 14.83
CA SER A 132 13.47 13.95 13.74
C SER A 132 14.99 13.85 13.62
N GLU A 133 15.68 13.29 14.61
CA GLU A 133 17.14 13.26 14.66
C GLU A 133 17.72 12.02 13.99
N LEU A 134 16.94 10.93 13.89
CA LEU A 134 17.38 9.70 13.25
C LEU A 134 16.89 9.62 11.81
N LYS A 135 17.82 9.39 10.89
CA LYS A 135 17.52 9.14 9.48
C LYS A 135 18.11 7.81 9.06
N VAL A 136 17.27 6.95 8.49
CA VAL A 136 17.65 5.64 7.98
C VAL A 136 17.52 5.61 6.48
N CYS A 137 18.48 5.02 5.78
CA CYS A 137 18.44 4.84 4.34
C CYS A 137 18.89 3.43 3.96
N VAL A 138 18.16 2.81 3.04
CA VAL A 138 18.47 1.52 2.44
C VAL A 138 18.74 1.73 0.95
N TYR A 139 19.93 1.36 0.49
CA TYR A 139 20.37 1.55 -0.89
C TYR A 139 21.47 0.53 -1.26
N ASP A 140 22.03 0.61 -2.47
CA ASP A 140 23.18 -0.22 -2.92
C ASP A 140 22.90 -1.74 -2.80
N GLY A 141 21.75 -2.16 -3.33
CA GLY A 141 21.33 -3.55 -3.44
C GLY A 141 22.22 -4.34 -4.40
N LEU A 142 23.12 -5.15 -3.85
CA LEU A 142 24.05 -5.97 -4.64
C LEU A 142 23.59 -7.42 -4.70
N ILE A 143 23.57 -7.98 -5.90
CA ILE A 143 23.36 -9.42 -6.11
C ILE A 143 24.63 -10.17 -5.71
N LYS A 144 24.57 -10.89 -4.60
CA LYS A 144 25.65 -11.78 -4.15
C LYS A 144 25.37 -13.20 -4.62
N LYS A 145 26.40 -13.88 -5.13
CA LYS A 145 26.34 -15.33 -5.38
C LYS A 145 26.33 -16.06 -4.02
N GLY A 146 25.40 -17.00 -3.85
CA GLY A 146 25.42 -17.88 -2.69
C GLY A 146 26.61 -18.85 -2.74
N GLY A 147 26.81 -19.62 -1.68
CA GLY A 147 27.73 -20.76 -1.70
C GLY A 147 27.31 -21.84 -2.71
N PHE A 148 28.07 -22.93 -2.82
CA PHE A 148 27.90 -24.00 -3.82
C PHE A 148 26.47 -24.57 -3.97
N LEU A 149 25.61 -24.41 -2.95
CA LEU A 149 24.21 -24.87 -2.94
C LEU A 149 23.18 -23.75 -2.69
N GLN A 150 23.60 -22.49 -2.59
CA GLN A 150 22.69 -21.38 -2.27
C GLN A 150 22.43 -20.53 -3.51
N PHE A 151 21.16 -20.23 -3.77
CA PHE A 151 20.75 -19.28 -4.79
C PHE A 151 21.38 -17.90 -4.53
N SER A 152 21.60 -17.12 -5.60
CA SER A 152 22.00 -15.72 -5.43
C SER A 152 20.95 -14.96 -4.62
N PHE A 153 21.38 -13.97 -3.85
CA PHE A 153 20.51 -13.15 -3.03
C PHE A 153 20.90 -11.68 -3.15
N ILE A 154 19.98 -10.77 -2.84
CA ILE A 154 20.25 -9.33 -2.85
C ILE A 154 20.63 -8.90 -1.44
N SER A 155 21.74 -8.16 -1.32
CA SER A 155 22.24 -7.60 -0.07
C SER A 155 22.21 -6.08 -0.18
N TYR A 156 21.40 -5.46 0.67
CA TYR A 156 21.19 -4.01 0.73
C TYR A 156 22.08 -3.39 1.79
N LYS A 157 22.63 -2.22 1.49
CA LYS A 157 23.33 -1.38 2.47
C LYS A 157 22.29 -0.59 3.25
N VAL A 158 22.31 -0.74 4.58
CA VAL A 158 21.47 0.02 5.51
C VAL A 158 22.36 0.99 6.25
N THR A 159 21.97 2.26 6.32
CA THR A 159 22.71 3.33 6.99
C THR A 159 21.82 4.05 7.99
N LEU A 160 22.42 4.52 9.09
CA LEU A 160 21.73 5.28 10.14
C LEU A 160 22.53 6.53 10.51
N GLU A 161 21.95 7.70 10.26
CA GLU A 161 22.47 9.01 10.63
C GLU A 161 21.79 9.49 11.94
N PRO A 162 22.52 10.22 12.82
CA PRO A 162 23.90 10.70 12.69
C PRO A 162 24.95 9.70 13.21
N LEU A 163 24.55 8.48 13.58
CA LEU A 163 25.44 7.49 14.22
C LEU A 163 26.50 6.87 13.29
N GLU A 164 26.46 7.20 12.00
CA GLU A 164 27.37 6.68 10.96
C GLU A 164 27.44 5.14 10.91
N TYR A 165 26.40 4.48 11.40
CA TYR A 165 26.30 3.03 11.30
C TYR A 165 25.97 2.65 9.88
N PHE A 166 26.66 1.62 9.38
CA PHE A 166 26.30 0.94 8.15
C PHE A 166 26.43 -0.56 8.34
N VAL A 167 25.44 -1.29 7.82
CA VAL A 167 25.38 -2.75 7.82
C VAL A 167 24.84 -3.22 6.47
N ARG A 168 25.03 -4.51 6.17
CA ARG A 168 24.40 -5.15 5.01
C ARG A 168 23.36 -6.16 5.46
N ARG A 169 22.18 -6.11 4.86
CA ARG A 169 21.03 -6.96 5.20
C ARG A 169 20.41 -7.55 3.95
N ARG A 170 19.82 -8.73 4.08
CA ARG A 170 19.05 -9.38 3.03
C ARG A 170 17.57 -9.21 3.30
N GLU A 171 16.75 -9.48 2.30
CA GLU A 171 15.29 -9.38 2.41
C GLU A 171 14.73 -10.23 3.57
N GLU A 172 15.25 -11.44 3.78
CA GLU A 172 14.81 -12.35 4.85
C GLU A 172 15.17 -11.81 6.25
N ASP A 173 16.12 -10.88 6.33
CA ASP A 173 16.49 -10.22 7.58
C ASP A 173 15.47 -9.12 7.93
N PHE A 174 14.95 -8.39 6.93
CA PHE A 174 13.84 -7.43 7.13
C PHE A 174 12.54 -8.13 7.52
N GLN A 175 12.22 -9.24 6.87
CA GLN A 175 11.05 -10.06 7.22
C GLN A 175 11.15 -10.58 8.65
N ALA A 176 12.33 -11.07 9.07
CA ALA A 176 12.56 -11.53 10.43
C ALA A 176 12.44 -10.40 11.46
N LEU A 177 12.96 -9.21 11.14
CA LEU A 177 12.77 -8.03 11.98
C LEU A 177 11.28 -7.71 12.15
N ARG A 178 10.52 -7.61 11.04
CA ARG A 178 9.07 -7.35 11.12
C ARG A 178 8.34 -8.41 11.94
N LYS A 179 8.59 -9.69 11.68
CA LYS A 179 7.98 -10.81 12.42
C LYS A 179 8.28 -10.74 13.90
N TYR A 180 9.53 -10.43 14.27
CA TYR A 180 9.90 -10.22 15.67
C TYR A 180 9.14 -9.05 16.29
N LEU A 181 9.08 -7.90 15.61
CA LEU A 181 8.39 -6.71 16.13
C LEU A 181 6.89 -6.97 16.35
N VAL A 182 6.21 -7.63 15.43
CA VAL A 182 4.77 -7.99 15.55
C VAL A 182 4.53 -8.90 16.77
N LYS A 183 5.44 -9.84 17.01
CA LYS A 183 5.38 -10.78 18.12
C LYS A 183 5.73 -10.12 19.46
N LYS A 184 6.71 -9.22 19.48
CA LYS A 184 7.27 -8.62 20.69
C LYS A 184 6.47 -7.41 21.18
N TYR A 185 5.90 -6.64 20.26
CA TYR A 185 5.15 -5.41 20.53
C TYR A 185 3.71 -5.54 20.02
N PRO A 186 2.91 -6.45 20.62
CA PRO A 186 1.59 -6.78 20.10
C PRO A 186 0.60 -5.61 20.11
N SER A 187 0.86 -4.59 20.93
CA SER A 187 0.08 -3.36 21.03
C SER A 187 0.48 -2.26 20.05
N GLN A 188 1.56 -2.43 19.31
CA GLN A 188 2.06 -1.43 18.36
C GLN A 188 1.67 -1.83 16.94
N VAL A 189 1.31 -0.85 16.11
CA VAL A 189 1.10 -1.12 14.69
C VAL A 189 2.46 -1.15 14.00
N ILE A 190 2.83 -2.34 13.50
CA ILE A 190 4.10 -2.54 12.80
C ILE A 190 3.92 -2.25 11.31
N PRO A 191 4.69 -1.32 10.71
CA PRO A 191 4.52 -0.95 9.30
C PRO A 191 4.55 -2.15 8.36
N PRO A 192 3.79 -2.12 7.24
CA PRO A 192 3.83 -3.18 6.25
C PRO A 192 5.21 -3.26 5.58
N LEU A 193 5.62 -4.47 5.25
CA LEU A 193 6.83 -4.74 4.47
C LEU A 193 6.41 -5.22 3.08
N ILE A 194 6.33 -4.28 2.12
CA ILE A 194 5.87 -4.59 0.77
C ILE A 194 7.03 -5.17 -0.03
N ILE A 195 6.82 -6.36 -0.58
CA ILE A 195 7.81 -7.09 -1.36
C ILE A 195 7.22 -7.31 -2.76
N PRO A 196 7.46 -6.37 -3.70
CA PRO A 196 6.72 -6.29 -4.95
C PRO A 196 7.08 -7.38 -5.99
N SER A 197 8.22 -8.07 -5.85
CA SER A 197 8.64 -9.13 -6.77
C SER A 197 9.83 -9.94 -6.23
N THR A 198 9.97 -11.19 -6.65
CA THR A 198 11.20 -12.00 -6.46
C THR A 198 12.25 -11.74 -7.54
N LYS A 199 11.91 -10.97 -8.59
CA LYS A 199 12.79 -10.66 -9.73
C LYS A 199 13.99 -9.83 -9.26
N LYS A 200 15.17 -10.11 -9.84
CA LYS A 200 16.45 -9.45 -9.55
C LYS A 200 16.82 -8.40 -10.62
N LYS A 201 15.83 -7.64 -11.09
CA LYS A 201 16.04 -6.53 -12.02
C LYS A 201 16.43 -5.28 -11.24
N GLU A 202 17.24 -4.40 -11.82
CA GLU A 202 17.69 -3.18 -11.17
C GLU A 202 16.53 -2.30 -10.68
N ASP A 203 15.51 -2.09 -11.51
CA ASP A 203 14.31 -1.34 -11.13
C ASP A 203 13.56 -1.94 -9.91
N GLU A 204 13.53 -3.27 -9.81
CA GLU A 204 12.90 -3.96 -8.68
C GLU A 204 13.75 -3.85 -7.41
N ILE A 205 15.08 -3.83 -7.54
CA ILE A 205 16.00 -3.59 -6.42
C ILE A 205 15.79 -2.17 -5.88
N LEU A 206 15.77 -1.15 -6.76
CA LEU A 206 15.52 0.24 -6.39
C LEU A 206 14.13 0.41 -5.73
N LYS A 207 13.12 -0.33 -6.21
CA LYS A 207 11.78 -0.33 -5.60
C LYS A 207 11.80 -0.91 -4.18
N LYS A 208 12.51 -2.02 -3.97
CA LYS A 208 12.69 -2.64 -2.64
C LYS A 208 13.45 -1.73 -1.68
N GLU A 209 14.51 -1.08 -2.14
CA GLU A 209 15.27 -0.09 -1.35
C GLU A 209 14.38 1.01 -0.79
N LYS A 210 13.48 1.56 -1.61
CA LYS A 210 12.49 2.57 -1.17
C LYS A 210 11.52 2.00 -0.12
N TYR A 211 10.98 0.79 -0.33
CA TYR A 211 10.08 0.18 0.66
C TYR A 211 10.78 -0.18 1.98
N PHE A 212 12.00 -0.70 1.93
CA PHE A 212 12.78 -0.99 3.13
C PHE A 212 13.18 0.29 3.88
N THR A 213 13.53 1.35 3.16
CA THR A 213 13.77 2.67 3.74
C THR A 213 12.51 3.19 4.44
N LYS A 214 11.34 3.13 3.78
CA LYS A 214 10.06 3.56 4.35
C LYS A 214 9.68 2.74 5.60
N PHE A 215 9.81 1.41 5.51
CA PHE A 215 9.57 0.49 6.62
C PHE A 215 10.43 0.85 7.84
N LEU A 216 11.75 0.94 7.69
CA LEU A 216 12.65 1.27 8.80
C LEU A 216 12.43 2.69 9.32
N THR A 217 12.14 3.65 8.44
CA THR A 217 11.82 5.03 8.85
C THR A 217 10.61 5.04 9.75
N ASN A 218 9.53 4.35 9.39
CA ASN A 218 8.33 4.26 10.21
C ASN A 218 8.56 3.50 11.52
N VAL A 219 9.36 2.43 11.50
CA VAL A 219 9.76 1.72 12.72
C VAL A 219 10.53 2.62 13.68
N ILE A 220 11.51 3.38 13.19
CA ILE A 220 12.33 4.30 14.00
C ILE A 220 11.51 5.52 14.46
N ARG A 221 10.50 5.96 13.71
CA ARG A 221 9.61 7.04 14.13
C ARG A 221 8.78 6.67 15.36
N ASN A 222 8.46 5.39 15.55
CA ASN A 222 7.72 4.92 16.73
C ASN A 222 8.64 4.89 17.97
N ARG A 223 8.21 5.59 19.03
CA ARG A 223 8.99 5.73 20.26
C ARG A 223 9.19 4.40 21.00
N ASN A 224 8.18 3.53 21.03
CA ASN A 224 8.26 2.24 21.71
C ASN A 224 9.18 1.28 20.93
N LEU A 225 9.08 1.25 19.60
CA LEU A 225 9.90 0.36 18.77
C LEU A 225 11.38 0.75 18.75
N ARG A 226 11.73 2.03 18.97
CA ARG A 226 13.12 2.44 19.16
C ARG A 226 13.78 1.80 20.37
N GLY A 227 13.03 1.43 21.40
CA GLY A 227 13.56 0.68 22.55
C GLY A 227 13.97 -0.76 22.23
N CYS A 228 13.61 -1.28 21.06
CA CYS A 228 13.84 -2.67 20.69
C CYS A 228 15.32 -3.00 20.50
N MET A 229 15.83 -3.93 21.31
CA MET A 229 17.22 -4.40 21.18
C MET A 229 17.49 -5.08 19.83
N PHE A 230 16.53 -5.84 19.29
CA PHE A 230 16.74 -6.48 17.98
C PHE A 230 16.79 -5.47 16.83
N LEU A 231 16.08 -4.35 16.93
CA LEU A 231 16.18 -3.25 15.96
C LEU A 231 17.58 -2.61 16.03
N GLN A 232 18.10 -2.36 17.23
CA GLN A 232 19.47 -1.86 17.40
C GLN A 232 20.48 -2.85 16.79
N GLU A 233 20.41 -4.13 17.16
CA GLU A 233 21.27 -5.19 16.61
C GLU A 233 21.18 -5.28 15.07
N PHE A 234 19.97 -5.15 14.54
CA PHE A 234 19.72 -5.12 13.10
C PHE A 234 20.44 -3.95 12.42
N LEU A 235 20.58 -2.80 13.07
CA LEU A 235 21.21 -1.60 12.48
C LEU A 235 22.71 -1.49 12.76
N THR A 236 23.23 -2.18 13.79
CA THR A 236 24.62 -1.99 14.25
C THR A 236 25.56 -3.17 14.01
N ILE A 237 25.06 -4.42 14.02
CA ILE A 237 25.92 -5.61 13.90
C ILE A 237 26.39 -5.78 12.46
N ARG A 238 27.69 -5.56 12.22
CA ARG A 238 28.31 -5.70 10.89
C ARG A 238 28.64 -7.14 10.53
N ASP A 239 28.93 -7.99 11.51
CA ASP A 239 29.28 -9.39 11.27
C ASP A 239 28.03 -10.25 11.03
N ASP A 240 27.97 -10.90 9.86
CA ASP A 240 26.82 -11.71 9.45
C ASP A 240 26.61 -12.95 10.34
N LYS A 241 27.67 -13.52 10.93
CA LYS A 241 27.54 -14.70 11.80
C LYS A 241 26.99 -14.31 13.15
N GLU A 242 27.48 -13.21 13.72
CA GLU A 242 26.98 -12.62 14.95
C GLU A 242 25.51 -12.24 14.80
N PHE A 243 25.15 -11.53 13.73
CA PHE A 243 23.75 -11.14 13.49
C PHE A 243 22.82 -12.35 13.36
N LYS A 244 23.26 -13.42 12.67
CA LYS A 244 22.49 -14.68 12.60
C LYS A 244 22.31 -15.35 13.96
N ALA A 245 23.31 -15.29 14.83
CA ALA A 245 23.20 -15.81 16.20
C ALA A 245 22.17 -15.01 17.00
N GLN A 246 22.20 -13.68 16.91
CA GLN A 246 21.21 -12.81 17.56
C GLN A 246 19.80 -13.04 17.02
N LYS A 247 19.63 -13.09 15.69
CA LYS A 247 18.33 -13.41 15.06
C LYS A 247 17.71 -14.71 15.62
N LYS A 248 18.50 -15.78 15.72
CA LYS A 248 18.03 -17.07 16.31
C LYS A 248 17.70 -16.97 17.80
N LEU A 249 18.40 -16.12 18.55
CA LEU A 249 18.10 -15.86 19.96
C LEU A 249 16.75 -15.13 20.08
N ARG A 250 16.56 -14.08 19.29
CA ARG A 250 15.35 -13.24 19.28
C ARG A 250 14.10 -13.99 18.82
N GLU A 251 14.23 -14.90 17.85
CA GLU A 251 13.13 -15.75 17.39
C GLU A 251 12.50 -16.61 18.50
N LYS A 252 13.29 -17.00 19.52
CA LYS A 252 12.85 -17.81 20.66
C LYS A 252 12.11 -17.02 21.74
N GLU A 253 12.15 -15.68 21.71
CA GLU A 253 11.43 -14.86 22.67
C GLU A 253 9.91 -15.10 22.56
N LYS A 254 9.17 -14.97 23.66
CA LYS A 254 7.72 -15.18 23.69
C LYS A 254 6.98 -13.87 23.54
N GLU A 255 5.79 -13.93 22.94
CA GLU A 255 4.86 -12.80 22.92
C GLU A 255 4.42 -12.44 24.35
N PRO A 256 4.36 -11.15 24.70
CA PRO A 256 3.83 -10.70 25.99
C PRO A 256 2.34 -11.03 26.13
N THR A 257 1.98 -11.82 27.14
CA THR A 257 0.58 -12.23 27.38
C THR A 257 -0.08 -11.50 28.56
N LEU A 258 0.72 -10.85 29.41
CA LEU A 258 0.26 -10.08 30.57
C LEU A 258 0.49 -8.59 30.36
N LEU A 259 -0.27 -7.76 31.06
CA LEU A 259 -0.14 -6.30 30.96
C LEU A 259 1.23 -5.82 31.50
N SER A 260 1.74 -6.45 32.56
CA SER A 260 3.06 -6.17 33.15
C SER A 260 4.25 -6.61 32.28
N GLN A 261 3.98 -7.34 31.19
CA GLN A 261 5.00 -7.80 30.25
C GLN A 261 5.06 -6.92 28.99
N GLN A 262 4.13 -6.00 28.81
CA GLN A 262 4.09 -5.11 27.65
C GLN A 262 5.31 -4.18 27.66
N PHE A 263 5.71 -3.69 26.49
CA PHE A 263 6.88 -2.81 26.40
C PHE A 263 6.42 -1.42 26.01
N THR A 264 6.80 -0.43 26.82
CA THR A 264 6.57 0.98 26.53
C THR A 264 7.83 1.80 26.83
N ALA A 265 7.98 2.92 26.16
CA ALA A 265 9.12 3.83 26.35
C ALA A 265 9.15 4.45 27.76
N THR A 266 7.98 4.59 28.40
CA THR A 266 7.84 5.11 29.75
C THR A 266 8.03 4.04 30.82
N GLY A 267 7.79 2.77 30.49
CA GLY A 267 7.68 1.70 31.48
C GLY A 267 6.33 1.68 32.19
N GLU A 268 5.33 2.40 31.65
CA GLU A 268 3.96 2.45 32.17
C GLU A 268 2.96 2.15 31.05
N VAL A 269 1.82 1.56 31.41
CA VAL A 269 0.69 1.30 30.51
C VAL A 269 -0.59 1.86 31.10
N ASP A 270 -1.40 2.50 30.26
CA ASP A 270 -2.72 3.02 30.61
C ASP A 270 -3.80 2.02 30.18
N ALA A 271 -4.45 1.40 31.16
CA ALA A 271 -5.59 0.51 30.98
C ALA A 271 -6.91 1.13 31.49
N THR A 272 -6.95 2.46 31.61
CA THR A 272 -8.15 3.18 32.07
C THR A 272 -9.24 3.10 31.01
N PRO A 273 -10.46 2.67 31.36
CA PRO A 273 -11.56 2.62 30.42
C PRO A 273 -12.02 4.04 30.04
N GLN A 274 -12.09 4.33 28.75
CA GLN A 274 -12.56 5.61 28.23
C GLN A 274 -13.72 5.39 27.25
N LYS A 275 -14.83 6.11 27.45
CA LYS A 275 -16.06 5.94 26.66
C LYS A 275 -15.86 6.29 25.18
N ASP A 276 -15.11 7.34 24.91
CA ASP A 276 -14.76 7.80 23.56
C ASP A 276 -13.83 6.80 22.86
N VAL A 277 -12.87 6.19 23.56
CA VAL A 277 -12.02 5.12 23.02
C VAL A 277 -12.84 3.90 22.60
N TRP A 278 -13.81 3.51 23.41
CA TRP A 278 -14.72 2.41 23.07
C TRP A 278 -15.53 2.70 21.82
N LYS A 279 -16.13 3.91 21.75
CA LYS A 279 -16.87 4.39 20.59
C LYS A 279 -16.00 4.51 19.34
N PHE A 280 -14.74 4.92 19.50
CA PHE A 280 -13.77 4.95 18.42
C PHE A 280 -13.50 3.53 17.91
N SER A 281 -13.15 2.62 18.82
CA SER A 281 -12.78 1.25 18.49
C SER A 281 -13.92 0.43 17.88
N SER A 282 -15.19 0.75 18.15
CA SER A 282 -16.34 0.08 17.52
C SER A 282 -16.54 0.50 16.05
N LYS A 283 -16.10 1.70 15.66
CA LYS A 283 -16.14 2.20 14.28
C LYS A 283 -14.93 1.82 13.44
N MET A 284 -13.89 1.27 14.06
CA MET A 284 -12.64 0.93 13.37
C MET A 284 -12.77 -0.09 12.25
N PRO A 285 -13.61 -1.15 12.32
CA PRO A 285 -13.80 -2.05 11.19
C PRO A 285 -14.24 -1.32 9.91
N GLU A 286 -15.29 -0.51 10.03
CA GLU A 286 -15.83 0.30 8.92
C GLU A 286 -14.78 1.28 8.40
N PHE A 287 -14.10 1.99 9.30
CA PHE A 287 -13.03 2.92 8.94
C PHE A 287 -11.91 2.23 8.14
N ILE A 288 -11.39 1.07 8.59
CA ILE A 288 -10.31 0.36 7.90
C ILE A 288 -10.75 -0.10 6.50
N ASN A 289 -11.99 -0.59 6.39
CA ASN A 289 -12.53 -1.04 5.10
C ASN A 289 -12.68 0.13 4.12
N ASN A 290 -13.29 1.23 4.56
CA ASN A 290 -13.45 2.44 3.76
C ASN A 290 -12.09 3.05 3.39
N TYR A 291 -11.16 3.12 4.34
CA TYR A 291 -9.79 3.59 4.09
C TYR A 291 -9.08 2.76 3.02
N THR A 292 -9.19 1.43 3.09
CA THR A 292 -8.58 0.53 2.09
C THR A 292 -9.23 0.73 0.72
N ALA A 293 -10.56 0.76 0.66
CA ALA A 293 -11.31 0.92 -0.59
C ALA A 293 -11.02 2.25 -1.27
N ILE A 294 -11.02 3.36 -0.53
CA ILE A 294 -10.72 4.69 -1.09
C ILE A 294 -9.30 4.76 -1.62
N ASN A 295 -8.30 4.28 -0.86
CA ASN A 295 -6.91 4.28 -1.34
C ASN A 295 -6.72 3.40 -2.59
N LYS A 296 -7.40 2.26 -2.65
CA LYS A 296 -7.40 1.38 -3.83
C LYS A 296 -8.03 2.08 -5.05
N ASN A 297 -9.19 2.73 -4.87
CA ASN A 297 -9.84 3.48 -5.94
C ASN A 297 -8.96 4.62 -6.47
N ILE A 298 -8.27 5.35 -5.58
CA ILE A 298 -7.31 6.39 -5.98
C ILE A 298 -6.14 5.78 -6.76
N GLN A 299 -5.59 4.66 -6.28
CA GLN A 299 -4.50 3.94 -6.94
C GLN A 299 -4.88 3.50 -8.37
N GLU A 300 -6.06 2.90 -8.53
CA GLU A 300 -6.58 2.40 -9.81
C GLU A 300 -6.89 3.57 -10.77
N ALA A 301 -7.58 4.61 -10.29
CA ALA A 301 -7.86 5.80 -11.09
C ALA A 301 -6.57 6.49 -11.57
N SER A 302 -5.54 6.54 -10.72
CA SER A 302 -4.24 7.11 -11.07
C SER A 302 -3.48 6.28 -12.10
N LEU A 303 -3.61 4.96 -12.04
CA LEU A 303 -3.03 4.05 -13.04
C LEU A 303 -3.74 4.22 -14.39
N ALA A 304 -5.07 4.21 -14.40
CA ALA A 304 -5.87 4.44 -15.61
C ALA A 304 -5.56 5.81 -16.24
N PHE A 305 -5.44 6.88 -15.43
CA PHE A 305 -5.02 8.20 -15.92
C PHE A 305 -3.63 8.15 -16.58
N SER A 306 -2.67 7.48 -15.94
CA SER A 306 -1.32 7.32 -16.49
C SER A 306 -1.35 6.61 -17.84
N GLU A 307 -2.09 5.51 -17.97
CA GLU A 307 -2.22 4.74 -19.22
C GLU A 307 -2.84 5.59 -20.32
N LYS A 308 -3.95 6.29 -20.05
CA LYS A 308 -4.58 7.17 -21.04
C LYS A 308 -3.72 8.37 -21.44
N THR A 309 -2.91 8.87 -20.53
CA THR A 309 -1.95 9.94 -20.84
C THR A 309 -0.81 9.42 -21.72
N ALA A 310 -0.37 8.17 -21.52
CA ALA A 310 0.62 7.54 -22.39
C ALA A 310 0.07 7.30 -23.81
N GLU A 311 -1.16 6.78 -23.92
CA GLU A 311 -1.86 6.64 -25.22
C GLU A 311 -1.96 7.99 -25.96
N LEU A 312 -2.27 9.08 -25.22
CA LEU A 312 -2.31 10.42 -25.80
C LEU A 312 -0.93 10.88 -26.30
N ALA A 313 0.14 10.56 -25.58
CA ALA A 313 1.50 10.86 -26.02
C ALA A 313 1.81 10.17 -27.36
N ASP A 314 1.45 8.90 -27.51
CA ASP A 314 1.64 8.12 -28.74
C ASP A 314 0.91 8.76 -29.93
N ILE A 315 -0.34 9.19 -29.75
CA ILE A 315 -1.12 9.89 -30.77
C ILE A 315 -0.41 11.20 -31.19
N VAL A 316 0.11 11.94 -30.22
CA VAL A 316 0.80 13.21 -30.48
C VAL A 316 2.15 12.99 -31.20
N TYR A 317 2.87 11.92 -30.88
CA TYR A 317 4.06 11.53 -31.64
C TYR A 317 3.73 11.12 -33.08
N ASP A 318 2.60 10.46 -33.32
CA ASP A 318 2.16 10.14 -34.67
C ASP A 318 1.79 11.40 -35.47
N LEU A 319 1.15 12.40 -34.84
CA LEU A 319 0.95 13.71 -35.45
C LEU A 319 2.28 14.36 -35.86
N SER A 320 3.29 14.27 -35.00
CA SER A 320 4.64 14.75 -35.33
C SER A 320 5.17 14.10 -36.62
N LYS A 321 5.07 12.76 -36.74
CA LYS A 321 5.50 12.03 -37.94
C LYS A 321 4.74 12.47 -39.20
N TYR A 322 3.45 12.79 -39.09
CA TYR A 322 2.68 13.30 -40.22
C TYR A 322 3.13 14.70 -40.66
N TYR A 323 3.41 15.59 -39.71
CA TYR A 323 4.00 16.90 -39.99
C TYR A 323 5.38 16.77 -40.63
N GLU A 324 6.24 15.89 -40.12
CA GLU A 324 7.54 15.61 -40.71
C GLU A 324 7.40 15.11 -42.16
N GLY A 325 6.49 14.17 -42.40
CA GLY A 325 6.19 13.65 -43.73
C GLY A 325 5.73 14.73 -44.72
N LEU A 326 4.83 15.62 -44.30
CA LEU A 326 4.43 16.79 -45.10
C LEU A 326 5.62 17.71 -45.36
N GLY A 327 6.44 17.97 -44.35
CA GLY A 327 7.67 18.74 -44.50
C GLY A 327 8.58 18.17 -45.59
N ILE A 328 8.87 16.87 -45.54
CA ILE A 328 9.70 16.19 -46.54
C ILE A 328 9.10 16.35 -47.96
N MET A 329 7.78 16.22 -48.10
CA MET A 329 7.11 16.42 -49.40
C MET A 329 7.31 17.84 -49.93
N TYR A 330 7.08 18.86 -49.11
CA TYR A 330 7.28 20.27 -49.51
C TYR A 330 8.74 20.58 -49.82
N ASN A 331 9.68 20.00 -49.07
CA ASN A 331 11.11 20.14 -49.33
C ASN A 331 11.49 19.56 -50.70
N ASN A 332 10.93 18.40 -51.07
CA ASN A 332 11.16 17.78 -52.38
C ASN A 332 10.56 18.59 -53.54
N MET A 333 9.52 19.38 -53.28
CA MET A 333 8.96 20.34 -54.25
C MET A 333 9.67 21.70 -54.21
N GLU A 334 10.75 21.83 -53.43
CA GLU A 334 11.51 23.07 -53.23
C GLU A 334 10.71 24.22 -52.59
N ILE A 335 9.58 23.91 -51.93
CA ILE A 335 8.73 24.89 -51.22
C ILE A 335 9.26 25.06 -49.78
N LYS A 336 10.35 25.83 -49.65
CA LYS A 336 11.15 25.94 -48.41
C LYS A 336 10.36 26.43 -47.19
N ASN A 337 9.48 27.43 -47.35
CA ASN A 337 8.73 28.00 -46.22
C ASN A 337 7.76 26.97 -45.63
N MET A 338 7.05 26.21 -46.48
CA MET A 338 6.15 25.15 -46.02
C MET A 338 6.93 24.01 -45.36
N TYR A 339 8.10 23.64 -45.89
CA TYR A 339 8.99 22.68 -45.23
C TYR A 339 9.33 23.12 -43.81
N GLN A 340 9.77 24.37 -43.64
CA GLN A 340 10.16 24.91 -42.32
C GLN A 340 8.99 24.89 -41.33
N ILE A 341 7.81 25.36 -41.74
CA ILE A 341 6.60 25.34 -40.91
C ILE A 341 6.25 23.92 -40.48
N HIS A 342 6.18 22.98 -41.42
CA HIS A 342 5.81 21.60 -41.12
C HIS A 342 6.86 20.87 -40.27
N LYS A 343 8.14 21.09 -40.53
CA LYS A 343 9.22 20.57 -39.67
C LYS A 343 9.10 21.10 -38.24
N PHE A 344 8.90 22.40 -38.11
CA PHE A 344 8.80 23.03 -36.80
C PHE A 344 7.54 22.56 -36.04
N MET A 345 6.41 22.39 -36.72
CA MET A 345 5.23 21.76 -36.14
C MET A 345 5.50 20.32 -35.69
N SER A 346 6.28 19.54 -36.44
CA SER A 346 6.73 18.22 -36.00
C SER A 346 7.53 18.29 -34.69
N ASP A 347 8.51 19.19 -34.61
CA ASP A 347 9.31 19.39 -33.39
C ASP A 347 8.42 19.76 -32.18
N VAL A 348 7.45 20.67 -32.37
CA VAL A 348 6.49 21.03 -31.31
C VAL A 348 5.62 19.86 -30.88
N MET A 349 5.10 19.07 -31.83
CA MET A 349 4.30 17.89 -31.50
C MET A 349 5.14 16.85 -30.77
N THR A 350 6.40 16.61 -31.16
CA THR A 350 7.31 15.72 -30.42
C THR A 350 7.48 16.19 -28.97
N CYS A 351 7.79 17.47 -28.76
CA CYS A 351 7.94 18.04 -27.42
C CYS A 351 6.65 17.96 -26.58
N TRP A 352 5.49 18.06 -27.22
CA TRP A 352 4.20 17.90 -26.54
C TRP A 352 3.94 16.44 -26.17
N GLY A 353 4.30 15.48 -27.03
CA GLY A 353 4.30 14.05 -26.72
C GLY A 353 5.21 13.72 -25.53
N ASP A 354 6.40 14.32 -25.46
CA ASP A 354 7.31 14.16 -24.31
C ASP A 354 6.67 14.64 -23.01
N THR A 355 5.96 15.78 -23.07
CA THR A 355 5.26 16.36 -21.91
C THR A 355 4.19 15.41 -21.36
N TYR A 356 3.40 14.78 -22.25
CA TYR A 356 2.41 13.77 -21.82
C TYR A 356 3.08 12.49 -21.30
N THR A 357 4.20 12.08 -21.88
CA THR A 357 4.97 10.92 -21.39
C THR A 357 5.47 11.19 -19.97
N GLU A 358 6.07 12.35 -19.72
CA GLU A 358 6.51 12.79 -18.39
C GLU A 358 5.34 12.85 -17.39
N GLN A 359 4.18 13.38 -17.80
CA GLN A 359 2.98 13.44 -16.97
C GLN A 359 2.44 12.05 -16.62
N SER A 360 2.43 11.12 -17.59
CA SER A 360 2.04 9.73 -17.36
C SER A 360 2.94 9.07 -16.32
N ILE A 361 4.27 9.22 -16.48
CA ILE A 361 5.25 8.68 -15.53
C ILE A 361 5.06 9.31 -14.15
N LEU A 362 4.84 10.63 -14.08
CA LEU A 362 4.63 11.34 -12.82
C LEU A 362 3.39 10.80 -12.09
N MET A 363 2.25 10.65 -12.76
CA MET A 363 1.03 10.11 -12.13
C MET A 363 1.23 8.68 -11.62
N ARG A 364 1.86 7.82 -12.42
CA ARG A 364 2.14 6.44 -12.03
C ARG A 364 3.10 6.36 -10.84
N THR A 365 4.14 7.18 -10.84
CA THR A 365 5.19 7.12 -9.83
C THR A 365 4.80 7.81 -8.54
N GLN A 366 4.10 8.94 -8.61
CA GLN A 366 3.68 9.70 -7.45
C GLN A 366 2.42 9.07 -6.85
N PHE A 367 1.30 8.98 -7.57
CA PHE A 367 0.05 8.52 -6.98
C PHE A 367 -0.04 7.00 -6.83
N SER A 368 0.05 6.25 -7.94
CA SER A 368 -0.21 4.80 -7.89
C SER A 368 0.71 4.09 -6.88
N LYS A 369 2.02 4.38 -6.89
CA LYS A 369 2.97 3.78 -5.93
C LYS A 369 2.78 4.26 -4.50
N PHE A 370 2.46 5.54 -4.27
CA PHE A 370 2.22 6.09 -2.93
C PHE A 370 0.98 5.44 -2.30
N PHE A 371 -0.14 5.42 -3.03
CA PHE A 371 -1.38 4.82 -2.54
C PHE A 371 -1.32 3.29 -2.43
N THR A 372 -0.49 2.61 -3.23
CA THR A 372 -0.18 1.19 -3.01
C THR A 372 0.29 0.94 -1.57
N TYR A 373 1.20 1.77 -1.05
CA TYR A 373 1.69 1.60 0.31
C TYR A 373 0.58 1.81 1.36
N HIS A 374 -0.26 2.83 1.19
CA HIS A 374 -1.39 3.10 2.08
C HIS A 374 -2.43 1.98 2.08
N CYS A 375 -2.68 1.31 0.95
CA CYS A 375 -3.52 0.11 0.91
C CYS A 375 -2.98 -0.99 1.86
N HIS A 376 -1.66 -1.17 1.92
CA HIS A 376 -1.04 -2.17 2.78
C HIS A 376 -0.98 -1.77 4.26
N GLU A 377 -1.12 -0.49 4.62
CA GLU A 377 -1.15 -0.05 6.02
C GLU A 377 -2.42 -0.48 6.77
N ALA A 378 -3.50 -0.78 6.04
CA ALA A 378 -4.73 -1.31 6.61
C ALA A 378 -4.54 -2.68 7.29
N GLY A 379 -3.63 -3.52 6.78
CA GLY A 379 -3.36 -4.84 7.34
C GLY A 379 -2.93 -4.79 8.80
N PRO A 380 -1.82 -4.09 9.13
CA PRO A 380 -1.37 -3.92 10.51
C PRO A 380 -2.40 -3.29 11.47
N MET A 381 -3.24 -2.36 11.00
CA MET A 381 -4.36 -1.82 11.80
C MET A 381 -5.41 -2.89 12.10
N ARG A 382 -5.74 -3.73 11.11
CA ARG A 382 -6.66 -4.86 11.25
C ARG A 382 -6.12 -5.90 12.23
N ASP A 383 -4.82 -6.17 12.22
CA ASP A 383 -4.17 -7.11 13.15
C ASP A 383 -4.32 -6.65 14.61
N LEU A 384 -4.08 -5.36 14.88
CA LEU A 384 -4.24 -4.79 16.22
C LEU A 384 -5.71 -4.83 16.67
N LEU A 385 -6.64 -4.49 15.77
CA LEU A 385 -8.07 -4.57 16.03
C LEU A 385 -8.52 -6.01 16.32
N LYS A 386 -8.01 -7.00 15.57
CA LYS A 386 -8.28 -8.42 15.79
C LYS A 386 -7.81 -8.86 17.17
N LYS A 387 -6.62 -8.43 17.62
CA LYS A 387 -6.15 -8.70 18.99
C LYS A 387 -7.09 -8.13 20.03
N ARG A 388 -7.56 -6.88 19.87
CA ARG A 388 -8.56 -6.28 20.76
C ARG A 388 -9.84 -7.12 20.82
N LEU A 389 -10.36 -7.56 19.67
CA LEU A 389 -11.58 -8.38 19.60
C LEU A 389 -11.39 -9.73 20.31
N ASN A 390 -10.25 -10.39 20.12
CA ASN A 390 -9.91 -11.63 20.84
C ASN A 390 -9.91 -11.41 22.36
N TYR A 391 -9.31 -10.32 22.85
CA TYR A 391 -9.35 -9.98 24.28
C TYR A 391 -10.75 -9.66 24.79
N LYS A 392 -11.62 -9.07 23.95
CA LYS A 392 -13.03 -8.81 24.27
C LYS A 392 -13.78 -10.12 24.51
N GLU A 393 -13.63 -11.08 23.60
CA GLU A 393 -14.23 -12.40 23.73
C GLU A 393 -13.68 -13.19 24.92
N ASP A 394 -12.36 -13.14 25.14
CA ASP A 394 -11.70 -13.82 26.26
C ASP A 394 -12.10 -13.27 27.62
N TYR A 395 -12.32 -11.96 27.71
CA TYR A 395 -12.86 -11.30 28.90
C TYR A 395 -14.30 -11.74 29.13
N ALA A 396 -15.18 -11.60 28.13
CA ALA A 396 -16.60 -11.95 28.24
C ALA A 396 -16.81 -13.40 28.67
N ARG A 397 -16.09 -14.35 28.04
CA ARG A 397 -16.15 -15.77 28.42
C ARG A 397 -15.67 -16.02 29.86
N ALA A 398 -14.64 -15.31 30.31
CA ALA A 398 -14.11 -15.49 31.66
C ALA A 398 -15.04 -14.87 32.73
N GLU A 399 -15.64 -13.72 32.43
CA GLU A 399 -16.59 -13.04 33.29
C GLU A 399 -17.87 -13.86 33.50
N ILE A 400 -18.47 -14.38 32.41
CA ILE A 400 -19.66 -15.26 32.48
C ILE A 400 -19.37 -16.47 33.37
N ARG A 401 -18.27 -17.19 33.11
CA ARG A 401 -17.89 -18.38 33.90
C ARG A 401 -17.66 -18.06 35.38
N LEU A 402 -17.04 -16.92 35.68
CA LEU A 402 -16.83 -16.48 37.06
C LEU A 402 -18.16 -16.19 37.75
N ASN A 403 -19.06 -15.45 37.10
CA ASN A 403 -20.36 -15.08 37.65
C ASN A 403 -21.25 -16.31 37.91
N GLU A 404 -21.32 -17.25 36.96
CA GLU A 404 -22.02 -18.52 37.14
C GLU A 404 -21.45 -19.35 38.30
N LYS A 405 -20.12 -19.38 38.45
CA LYS A 405 -19.47 -20.08 39.55
C LYS A 405 -19.75 -19.41 40.89
N LYS A 406 -19.70 -18.08 40.96
CA LYS A 406 -20.08 -17.30 42.16
C LYS A 406 -21.53 -17.57 42.54
N GLU A 407 -22.44 -17.54 41.57
CA GLU A 407 -23.86 -17.82 41.74
C GLU A 407 -24.12 -19.22 42.34
N ARG A 408 -23.51 -20.25 41.74
CA ARG A 408 -23.62 -21.63 42.23
C ARG A 408 -23.08 -21.79 43.65
N LEU A 409 -21.93 -21.20 43.93
CA LEU A 409 -21.31 -21.26 45.26
C LEU A 409 -22.14 -20.51 46.31
N PHE A 410 -22.71 -19.36 45.94
CA PHE A 410 -23.59 -18.60 46.82
C PHE A 410 -24.85 -19.40 47.15
N LYS A 411 -25.52 -20.00 46.16
CA LYS A 411 -26.68 -20.89 46.36
C LYS A 411 -26.37 -22.09 47.24
N SER A 412 -25.19 -22.68 47.10
CA SER A 412 -24.77 -23.83 47.92
C SER A 412 -24.41 -23.49 49.36
N GLN A 413 -24.15 -22.21 49.67
CA GLN A 413 -23.65 -21.73 50.97
C GLN A 413 -22.37 -22.46 51.46
N ASP A 414 -21.56 -22.98 50.54
CA ASP A 414 -20.29 -23.66 50.84
C ASP A 414 -19.14 -22.64 50.99
N PHE A 415 -19.05 -22.04 52.17
CA PHE A 415 -18.14 -20.92 52.45
C PHE A 415 -16.65 -21.27 52.32
N GLU A 416 -16.26 -22.52 52.54
CA GLU A 416 -14.86 -22.94 52.36
C GLU A 416 -14.43 -22.83 50.90
N LYS A 417 -15.35 -23.09 49.97
CA LYS A 417 -15.12 -22.95 48.53
C LYS A 417 -15.23 -21.51 48.01
N TRP A 418 -15.68 -20.56 48.82
CA TRP A 418 -15.76 -19.16 48.41
C TRP A 418 -14.38 -18.51 48.24
N GLN A 419 -13.30 -19.10 48.79
CA GLN A 419 -11.93 -18.60 48.66
C GLN A 419 -11.82 -17.10 49.00
N LEU A 420 -12.45 -16.71 50.11
CA LEU A 420 -12.45 -15.34 50.62
C LEU A 420 -11.04 -14.92 50.99
N ASP A 421 -10.73 -13.64 50.78
CA ASP A 421 -9.55 -13.01 51.35
C ASP A 421 -9.76 -12.69 52.84
N SER A 422 -8.73 -12.15 53.49
CA SER A 422 -8.77 -11.80 54.90
C SER A 422 -9.90 -10.82 55.26
N GLU A 423 -10.24 -9.90 54.36
CA GLU A 423 -11.34 -8.96 54.57
C GLU A 423 -12.71 -9.65 54.44
N GLY A 424 -12.87 -10.51 53.43
CA GLY A 424 -14.08 -11.31 53.24
C GLY A 424 -14.35 -12.25 54.42
N ILE A 425 -13.31 -12.87 55.00
CA ILE A 425 -13.42 -13.70 56.20
C ILE A 425 -13.95 -12.88 57.38
N ALA A 426 -13.42 -11.67 57.59
CA ALA A 426 -13.86 -10.78 58.66
C ALA A 426 -15.34 -10.36 58.50
N LYS A 427 -15.84 -10.26 57.26
CA LYS A 427 -17.22 -9.87 56.95
C LYS A 427 -18.18 -11.05 56.75
N LEU A 428 -17.75 -12.30 56.99
CA LEU A 428 -18.50 -13.51 56.60
C LEU A 428 -19.97 -13.51 57.05
N ALA A 429 -20.28 -13.01 58.25
CA ALA A 429 -21.65 -12.92 58.75
C ALA A 429 -22.56 -12.02 57.88
N GLN A 430 -22.04 -10.91 57.37
CA GLN A 430 -22.76 -9.97 56.48
C GLN A 430 -22.89 -10.54 55.06
N LEU A 431 -21.83 -11.21 54.58
CA LEU A 431 -21.81 -11.82 53.25
C LEU A 431 -22.87 -12.91 53.10
N LYS A 432 -23.24 -13.62 54.17
CA LYS A 432 -24.31 -14.64 54.13
C LYS A 432 -25.67 -14.07 53.74
N THR A 433 -25.94 -12.83 54.12
CA THR A 433 -27.26 -12.18 53.94
C THR A 433 -27.30 -11.21 52.76
N ASN A 434 -26.14 -10.86 52.20
CA ASN A 434 -26.03 -9.89 51.12
C ASN A 434 -25.28 -10.51 49.93
N GLU A 435 -26.04 -10.94 48.93
CA GLU A 435 -25.53 -11.62 47.73
C GLU A 435 -24.55 -10.76 46.93
N GLU A 436 -24.86 -9.48 46.72
CA GLU A 436 -23.98 -8.57 45.99
C GLU A 436 -22.64 -8.39 46.70
N MET A 437 -22.67 -8.21 48.02
CA MET A 437 -21.45 -8.08 48.82
C MET A 437 -20.65 -9.39 48.83
N ALA A 438 -21.33 -10.55 48.92
CA ALA A 438 -20.69 -11.85 48.82
C ALA A 438 -19.96 -12.00 47.48
N LYS A 439 -20.64 -11.75 46.36
CA LYS A 439 -20.07 -11.87 45.01
C LYS A 439 -18.85 -10.97 44.80
N LYS A 440 -18.76 -9.81 45.48
CA LYS A 440 -17.56 -8.95 45.45
C LYS A 440 -16.33 -9.59 46.11
N HIS A 441 -16.50 -10.32 47.20
CA HIS A 441 -15.39 -10.95 47.95
C HIS A 441 -15.10 -12.40 47.55
N MET A 442 -16.05 -13.10 46.91
CA MET A 442 -15.89 -14.49 46.48
C MET A 442 -14.86 -14.65 45.35
N LEU A 443 -14.12 -15.76 45.40
CA LEU A 443 -13.17 -16.20 44.38
C LEU A 443 -12.16 -15.10 44.04
N SER A 444 -11.52 -14.53 45.06
CA SER A 444 -10.63 -13.36 44.94
C SER A 444 -9.53 -13.54 43.88
N LYS A 445 -8.93 -14.73 43.79
CA LYS A 445 -7.90 -15.06 42.79
C LYS A 445 -8.45 -15.07 41.36
N GLU A 446 -9.62 -15.67 41.15
CA GLU A 446 -10.24 -15.75 39.81
C GLU A 446 -10.79 -14.39 39.39
N THR A 447 -11.33 -13.63 40.33
CA THR A 447 -11.76 -12.24 40.12
C THR A 447 -10.58 -11.39 39.64
N LYS A 448 -9.43 -11.44 40.32
CA LYS A 448 -8.20 -10.77 39.88
C LYS A 448 -7.73 -11.20 38.49
N ALA A 449 -7.90 -12.48 38.14
CA ALA A 449 -7.55 -12.97 36.80
C ALA A 449 -8.51 -12.44 35.70
N VAL A 450 -9.81 -12.33 36.00
CA VAL A 450 -10.80 -11.70 35.11
C VAL A 450 -10.53 -10.19 34.99
N ASP A 451 -10.19 -9.51 36.09
CA ASP A 451 -9.80 -8.11 36.09
C ASP A 451 -8.54 -7.86 35.25
N GLU A 452 -7.56 -8.77 35.27
CA GLU A 452 -6.37 -8.66 34.40
C GLU A 452 -6.75 -8.76 32.91
N LYS A 453 -7.68 -9.65 32.55
CA LYS A 453 -8.22 -9.71 31.18
C LYS A 453 -8.99 -8.45 30.79
N ARG A 454 -9.78 -7.90 31.72
CA ARG A 454 -10.47 -6.61 31.53
C ARG A 454 -9.48 -5.49 31.24
N ASN A 455 -8.41 -5.41 32.04
CA ASN A 455 -7.36 -4.41 31.88
C ASN A 455 -6.62 -4.56 30.55
N LEU A 456 -6.35 -5.79 30.10
CA LEU A 456 -5.79 -6.03 28.77
C LEU A 456 -6.72 -5.53 27.66
N LEU A 457 -8.03 -5.81 27.74
CA LEU A 457 -9.02 -5.31 26.79
C LEU A 457 -9.04 -3.77 26.74
N HIS A 458 -9.00 -3.10 27.89
CA HIS A 458 -8.95 -1.64 27.94
C HIS A 458 -7.65 -1.10 27.37
N TYR A 459 -6.50 -1.67 27.75
CA TYR A 459 -5.20 -1.33 27.18
C TYR A 459 -5.21 -1.43 25.65
N PHE A 460 -5.62 -2.58 25.08
CA PHE A 460 -5.67 -2.74 23.63
C PHE A 460 -6.69 -1.83 22.94
N SER A 461 -7.78 -1.45 23.62
CA SER A 461 -8.70 -0.43 23.09
C SER A 461 -8.04 0.94 23.02
N ASN A 462 -7.31 1.34 24.06
CA ASN A 462 -6.54 2.59 24.08
C ASN A 462 -5.47 2.58 22.98
N GLN A 463 -4.77 1.46 22.79
CA GLN A 463 -3.76 1.31 21.76
C GLN A 463 -4.33 1.34 20.34
N VAL A 464 -5.52 0.79 20.09
CA VAL A 464 -6.20 0.95 18.79
C VAL A 464 -6.38 2.43 18.44
N LYS A 465 -6.84 3.25 19.40
CA LYS A 465 -7.00 4.70 19.18
C LYS A 465 -5.65 5.39 18.99
N GLU A 466 -4.75 5.24 19.96
CA GLU A 466 -3.43 5.89 19.96
C GLU A 466 -2.65 5.57 18.67
N GLN A 467 -2.52 4.29 18.33
CA GLN A 467 -1.75 3.88 17.15
C GLN A 467 -2.40 4.33 15.84
N THR A 468 -3.74 4.30 15.74
CA THR A 468 -4.43 4.78 14.53
C THR A 468 -4.21 6.28 14.37
N THR A 469 -4.34 7.07 15.44
CA THR A 469 -4.08 8.50 15.41
C THR A 469 -2.63 8.79 15.01
N ASP A 470 -1.66 8.11 15.61
CA ASP A 470 -0.24 8.26 15.25
C ASP A 470 0.03 7.97 13.77
N ILE A 471 -0.58 6.92 13.20
CA ILE A 471 -0.45 6.60 11.78
C ILE A 471 -1.08 7.70 10.93
N MET A 472 -2.28 8.18 11.29
CA MET A 472 -2.95 9.23 10.52
C MET A 472 -2.16 10.54 10.53
N ASP A 473 -1.56 10.92 11.67
CA ASP A 473 -0.71 12.12 11.77
C ASP A 473 0.57 11.99 10.94
N ASN A 474 1.17 10.80 10.92
CA ASN A 474 2.31 10.51 10.04
C ASN A 474 1.91 10.56 8.57
N ASN A 475 0.76 9.97 8.22
CA ASN A 475 0.25 9.94 6.87
C ASN A 475 -0.12 11.33 6.36
N TYR A 476 -0.68 12.18 7.22
CA TYR A 476 -0.92 13.59 6.90
C TYR A 476 0.38 14.30 6.51
N THR A 477 1.41 14.18 7.34
CA THR A 477 2.72 14.80 7.09
C THR A 477 3.34 14.28 5.79
N ASP A 478 3.34 12.96 5.61
CA ASP A 478 3.92 12.32 4.42
C ASP A 478 3.14 12.69 3.15
N LEU A 479 1.81 12.79 3.23
CA LEU A 479 0.95 13.23 2.11
C LEU A 479 1.20 14.70 1.75
N CYS A 480 1.34 15.59 2.73
CA CYS A 480 1.66 17.00 2.47
C CYS A 480 2.98 17.14 1.71
N VAL A 481 4.04 16.47 2.17
CA VAL A 481 5.35 16.49 1.49
C VAL A 481 5.21 15.92 0.08
N HIS A 482 4.53 14.78 -0.06
CA HIS A 482 4.31 14.14 -1.35
C HIS A 482 3.55 15.03 -2.35
N LEU A 483 2.49 15.70 -1.92
CA LEU A 483 1.71 16.60 -2.77
C LEU A 483 2.49 17.85 -3.17
N ILE A 484 3.35 18.37 -2.29
CA ILE A 484 4.25 19.48 -2.63
C ILE A 484 5.25 19.03 -3.71
N ASP A 485 5.90 17.89 -3.53
CA ASP A 485 6.84 17.34 -4.51
C ASP A 485 6.16 17.12 -5.87
N TYR A 486 4.97 16.52 -5.87
CA TYR A 486 4.16 16.33 -7.07
C TYR A 486 3.83 17.66 -7.75
N ALA A 487 3.37 18.67 -7.00
CA ALA A 487 3.02 19.98 -7.54
C ALA A 487 4.25 20.68 -8.15
N CYS A 488 5.42 20.57 -7.50
CA CYS A 488 6.68 21.08 -8.02
C CYS A 488 7.07 20.43 -9.35
N ASP A 489 6.96 19.10 -9.46
CA ASP A 489 7.27 18.39 -10.69
C ASP A 489 6.27 18.68 -11.79
N GLN A 490 4.97 18.73 -11.46
CA GLN A 490 3.92 19.11 -12.40
C GLN A 490 4.13 20.53 -12.95
N LYS A 491 4.56 21.47 -12.10
CA LYS A 491 4.91 22.85 -12.52
C LYS A 491 6.07 22.85 -13.53
N LYS A 492 7.09 22.01 -13.33
CA LYS A 492 8.23 21.89 -14.28
C LYS A 492 7.74 21.39 -15.64
N ILE A 493 6.90 20.35 -15.66
CA ILE A 493 6.31 19.79 -16.88
C ILE A 493 5.51 20.86 -17.63
N TYR A 494 4.64 21.62 -16.94
CA TYR A 494 3.88 22.69 -17.58
C TYR A 494 4.74 23.85 -18.06
N SER A 495 5.79 24.22 -17.32
CA SER A 495 6.72 25.28 -17.73
C SER A 495 7.46 24.90 -19.01
N LYS A 496 7.87 23.63 -19.14
CA LYS A 496 8.44 23.09 -20.39
C LYS A 496 7.44 23.22 -21.54
N GLY A 497 6.19 22.81 -21.34
CA GLY A 497 5.13 22.96 -22.32
C GLY A 497 4.91 24.41 -22.77
N ILE A 498 4.84 25.36 -21.83
CA ILE A 498 4.70 26.80 -22.12
C ILE A 498 5.89 27.31 -22.93
N GLY A 499 7.11 26.91 -22.57
CA GLY A 499 8.33 27.27 -23.31
C GLY A 499 8.26 26.83 -24.78
N ASN A 500 7.76 25.62 -25.04
CA ASN A 500 7.59 25.11 -26.41
C ASN A 500 6.56 25.91 -27.21
N TRP A 501 5.43 26.30 -26.59
CA TRP A 501 4.41 27.13 -27.25
C TRP A 501 4.89 28.57 -27.51
N ASN A 502 5.69 29.14 -26.60
CA ASN A 502 6.27 30.45 -26.82
C ASN A 502 7.28 30.43 -27.96
N ALA A 503 8.14 29.41 -28.02
CA ALA A 503 9.03 29.20 -29.16
C ALA A 503 8.24 29.08 -30.46
N LEU A 504 7.08 28.40 -30.43
CA LEU A 504 6.18 28.31 -31.57
C LEU A 504 5.70 29.68 -32.06
N PHE A 505 5.18 30.47 -31.13
CA PHE A 505 4.66 31.80 -31.40
C PHE A 505 5.74 32.75 -31.92
N GLU A 506 6.93 32.74 -31.32
CA GLU A 506 8.08 33.54 -31.75
C GLU A 506 8.53 33.20 -33.16
N HIS A 507 8.58 31.90 -33.51
CA HIS A 507 8.91 31.46 -34.86
C HIS A 507 7.93 32.02 -35.89
N PHE A 508 6.62 31.91 -35.65
CA PHE A 508 5.61 32.40 -36.59
C PHE A 508 5.54 33.93 -36.68
N ASN A 509 5.75 34.66 -35.59
CA ASN A 509 5.82 36.13 -35.64
C ASN A 509 7.09 36.64 -36.32
N GLY A 510 8.16 35.86 -36.29
CA GLY A 510 9.39 36.15 -37.01
C GLY A 510 9.31 35.85 -38.50
N LEU A 511 8.29 35.13 -38.96
CA LEU A 511 8.01 35.00 -40.38
C LEU A 511 7.44 36.34 -40.86
N ASP A 512 8.19 36.99 -41.72
CA ASP A 512 7.79 38.23 -42.39
C ASP A 512 6.61 37.93 -43.33
N LEU A 513 5.39 38.01 -42.77
CA LEU A 513 4.13 37.74 -43.46
C LEU A 513 3.60 39.01 -44.14
N ASP A 514 4.48 39.81 -44.77
CA ASP A 514 4.17 40.99 -45.61
C ASP A 514 3.30 40.66 -46.86
N ILE A 515 2.57 39.54 -46.84
CA ILE A 515 1.80 38.98 -47.97
C ILE A 515 0.38 39.56 -48.04
N TYR A 516 -0.02 40.48 -47.14
CA TYR A 516 -1.37 41.08 -47.14
C TYR A 516 -1.43 42.61 -46.99
N ASP A 517 -0.33 43.33 -47.23
CA ASP A 517 -0.38 44.79 -47.49
C ASP A 517 -0.53 45.08 -48.99
N ASP A 518 -1.32 44.27 -49.71
CA ASP A 518 -1.97 44.75 -50.93
C ASP A 518 -3.08 45.72 -50.49
N GLU A 519 -2.66 46.93 -50.13
CA GLU A 519 -3.45 48.14 -50.29
C GLU A 519 -3.84 48.25 -51.77
N ALA A 520 -4.85 47.48 -52.18
CA ALA A 520 -5.77 47.93 -53.19
C ALA A 520 -6.56 49.10 -52.57
N GLU A 521 -5.92 50.27 -52.44
CA GLU A 521 -6.63 51.53 -52.35
C GLU A 521 -7.65 51.53 -53.49
N PRO A 522 -8.97 51.60 -53.21
CA PRO A 522 -9.93 51.83 -54.26
C PRO A 522 -9.73 53.27 -54.76
N LYS A 523 -8.90 53.42 -55.79
CA LYS A 523 -8.93 54.61 -56.63
C LYS A 523 -10.33 54.70 -57.22
N ASP A 524 -11.01 55.80 -56.89
CA ASP A 524 -12.26 56.30 -57.45
C ASP A 524 -13.57 55.77 -56.84
N ALA A 525 -14.06 56.49 -55.81
CA ALA A 525 -15.49 56.65 -55.59
C ALA A 525 -15.82 58.13 -55.25
N PRO A 526 -16.66 58.82 -56.05
CA PRO A 526 -16.95 60.23 -55.85
C PRO A 526 -17.98 60.44 -54.74
N ALA A 527 -17.81 61.56 -54.05
CA ALA A 527 -18.68 62.06 -52.99
C ALA A 527 -20.17 62.08 -53.38
N LYS A 528 -21.01 61.46 -52.54
CA LYS A 528 -22.42 61.87 -52.38
C LYS A 528 -22.84 61.80 -50.91
N ASN A 529 -23.20 62.98 -50.41
CA ASN A 529 -24.09 63.18 -49.27
C ASN A 529 -25.35 62.32 -49.39
N GLN A 530 -25.74 61.64 -48.31
CA GLN A 530 -27.03 61.88 -47.65
C GLN A 530 -27.16 61.09 -46.34
N SER A 531 -27.68 61.81 -45.35
CA SER A 531 -28.20 61.38 -44.05
C SER A 531 -29.16 60.20 -44.15
N GLN A 532 -29.13 59.29 -43.18
CA GLN A 532 -30.22 59.14 -42.21
C GLN A 532 -29.86 58.16 -41.09
N ASP A 533 -30.37 58.49 -39.92
CA ASP A 533 -30.37 57.72 -38.69
C ASP A 533 -30.78 56.26 -38.89
N GLU A 534 -30.07 55.33 -38.26
CA GLU A 534 -30.74 54.23 -37.57
C GLU A 534 -29.85 53.61 -36.49
N LYS A 535 -30.43 53.54 -35.29
CA LYS A 535 -29.91 52.90 -34.09
C LYS A 535 -29.79 51.39 -34.34
N SER A 536 -28.66 50.79 -33.98
CA SER A 536 -28.62 49.37 -33.64
C SER A 536 -27.73 49.13 -32.44
N GLU A 537 -28.29 48.37 -31.51
CA GLU A 537 -27.80 48.12 -30.17
C GLU A 537 -26.60 47.16 -30.16
N SER A 538 -25.56 47.56 -29.45
CA SER A 538 -24.39 46.75 -29.09
C SER A 538 -24.76 45.65 -28.08
N PRO A 539 -24.30 44.39 -28.24
CA PRO A 539 -24.46 43.37 -27.22
C PRO A 539 -23.42 43.53 -26.10
N LYS A 540 -23.95 43.77 -24.90
CA LYS A 540 -23.51 43.36 -23.55
C LYS A 540 -22.01 43.04 -23.36
N LYS A 541 -21.36 43.96 -22.63
CA LYS A 541 -20.17 43.76 -21.79
C LYS A 541 -20.20 42.41 -21.05
N THR A 542 -19.19 41.59 -21.30
CA THR A 542 -18.75 40.53 -20.41
C THR A 542 -18.32 41.17 -19.08
N LYS A 543 -18.91 40.70 -17.97
CA LYS A 543 -18.48 41.08 -16.62
C LYS A 543 -17.05 40.57 -16.41
N GLU A 544 -16.10 41.49 -16.26
CA GLU A 544 -14.83 41.19 -15.61
C GLU A 544 -15.11 40.66 -14.19
N LEU A 545 -14.67 39.43 -13.93
CA LEU A 545 -14.60 38.88 -12.59
C LEU A 545 -13.46 39.64 -11.87
N LYS A 546 -13.80 40.61 -11.03
CA LYS A 546 -12.86 41.17 -10.07
C LYS A 546 -12.57 40.10 -9.03
N ILE A 547 -11.37 39.51 -9.10
CA ILE A 547 -10.80 38.74 -8.00
C ILE A 547 -10.23 39.77 -7.02
N ASP A 548 -10.78 39.80 -5.82
CA ASP A 548 -10.30 40.62 -4.70
C ASP A 548 -8.90 40.12 -4.29
N PRO A 549 -7.87 41.00 -4.22
CA PRO A 549 -6.60 40.66 -3.60
C PRO A 549 -6.72 40.93 -2.09
N TYR A 550 -7.12 39.92 -1.33
CA TYR A 550 -6.94 39.92 0.12
C TYR A 550 -6.06 38.73 0.48
N ILE A 551 -4.78 39.02 0.75
CA ILE A 551 -3.94 38.55 1.87
C ILE A 551 -2.51 38.96 1.49
N GLU A 552 -2.10 40.15 1.96
CA GLU A 552 -0.72 40.47 2.32
C GLU A 552 -0.78 41.73 3.18
N GLU A 553 -0.61 41.57 4.50
CA GLU A 553 0.03 42.51 5.44
C GLU A 553 -0.20 41.97 6.87
N GLU A 554 0.60 40.99 7.29
CA GLU A 554 1.02 40.93 8.69
C GLU A 554 2.50 41.28 8.75
N LYS A 555 2.76 42.39 9.43
CA LYS A 555 4.06 43.00 9.59
C LYS A 555 4.93 42.15 10.50
N ASN A 556 6.16 41.97 10.04
CA ASN A 556 7.31 41.62 10.85
C ASN A 556 7.41 42.50 12.10
N ASP A 557 7.38 41.88 13.26
CA ASP A 557 8.07 42.33 14.46
C ASP A 557 8.33 41.09 15.32
N GLU A 558 9.52 40.52 15.21
CA GLU A 558 10.26 40.02 16.37
C GLU A 558 11.70 39.70 15.98
N SER A 559 12.58 40.48 16.59
CA SER A 559 14.04 40.45 16.54
C SER A 559 14.60 39.08 16.94
N TYR A 560 15.39 38.47 16.05
CA TYR A 560 16.41 37.50 16.45
C TYR A 560 17.78 38.19 16.42
N SER A 561 18.35 38.30 17.61
CA SER A 561 19.72 38.74 17.89
C SER A 561 20.74 37.81 17.24
N GLU A 562 21.62 38.39 16.41
CA GLU A 562 22.92 37.81 16.07
C GLU A 562 23.80 37.77 17.33
N GLU A 563 24.03 36.58 17.88
CA GLU A 563 25.20 36.33 18.71
C GLU A 563 26.20 35.48 17.91
N GLY A 564 27.41 36.01 17.80
CA GLY A 564 28.48 35.52 16.96
C GLY A 564 29.11 34.21 17.43
N HIS A 565 29.60 33.46 16.45
CA HIS A 565 30.63 32.45 16.67
C HIS A 565 31.97 32.93 16.07
N PRO A 566 33.08 32.79 16.82
CA PRO A 566 34.38 33.26 16.38
C PRO A 566 35.06 32.26 15.43
N ASN A 567 35.81 32.84 14.50
CA ASN A 567 36.86 32.19 13.71
C ASN A 567 37.73 31.26 14.54
N GLN A 568 37.96 30.05 14.04
CA GLN A 568 39.20 29.32 14.28
C GLN A 568 39.81 28.92 12.94
N ASP A 569 40.85 29.68 12.60
CA ASP A 569 41.90 29.31 11.67
C ASP A 569 42.58 28.02 12.15
N HIS A 570 42.64 27.01 11.28
CA HIS A 570 43.75 26.07 11.30
C HIS A 570 44.24 25.82 9.87
N HIS A 571 45.43 26.37 9.63
CA HIS A 571 46.43 25.86 8.71
C HIS A 571 46.51 24.32 8.80
N ASP A 572 46.43 23.63 7.67
CA ASP A 572 47.51 22.71 7.33
C ASP A 572 47.68 22.55 5.82
N GLN A 573 48.95 22.49 5.42
CA GLN A 573 49.46 22.42 4.07
C GLN A 573 49.66 20.96 3.64
N SER A 574 49.97 20.78 2.35
CA SER A 574 50.47 19.56 1.67
C SER A 574 49.37 18.63 1.15
N LEU A 575 49.39 18.11 -0.08
CA LEU A 575 50.47 17.87 -1.03
C LEU A 575 49.95 17.99 -2.47
N GLU A 576 50.71 18.69 -3.31
CA GLU A 576 50.69 18.57 -4.76
C GLU A 576 51.10 17.16 -5.17
N LYS A 577 50.32 16.54 -6.07
CA LYS A 577 50.85 15.60 -7.07
C LYS A 577 49.94 15.63 -8.30
N SER A 578 50.43 16.35 -9.31
CA SER A 578 50.00 16.27 -10.70
C SER A 578 50.24 14.87 -11.25
N GLY A 579 49.21 14.30 -11.86
CA GLY A 579 49.28 13.08 -12.66
C GLY A 579 48.42 13.28 -13.90
N GLU A 580 49.08 13.43 -15.04
CA GLU A 580 48.53 13.47 -16.38
C GLU A 580 47.67 12.22 -16.65
N LEU A 581 46.44 12.42 -17.13
CA LEU A 581 45.69 11.40 -17.86
C LEU A 581 45.02 12.06 -19.06
N GLU A 582 45.66 11.87 -20.20
CA GLU A 582 45.12 12.09 -21.54
C GLU A 582 43.96 11.14 -21.83
N GLY A 583 42.99 11.61 -22.63
CA GLY A 583 42.21 10.78 -23.54
C GLY A 583 41.10 9.92 -22.94
N ILE A 584 39.88 10.49 -22.83
CA ILE A 584 38.65 9.69 -22.86
C ILE A 584 37.76 10.25 -23.97
N ASP A 585 37.74 9.52 -25.09
CA ASP A 585 36.81 9.71 -26.20
C ASP A 585 35.36 9.52 -25.73
N HIS A 586 34.51 10.48 -26.06
CA HIS A 586 33.07 10.36 -25.92
C HIS A 586 32.53 9.28 -26.87
N PRO A 587 31.78 8.26 -26.41
CA PRO A 587 31.10 7.35 -27.30
C PRO A 587 29.93 8.07 -27.99
N SER A 588 30.07 8.16 -29.31
CA SER A 588 29.03 8.53 -30.28
C SER A 588 27.73 7.77 -30.01
N LEU A 589 26.64 8.52 -29.83
CA LEU A 589 25.28 8.00 -29.77
C LEU A 589 24.92 7.37 -31.12
N ALA A 590 24.92 6.04 -31.17
CA ALA A 590 24.37 5.27 -32.28
C ALA A 590 22.85 5.47 -32.34
N LYS A 591 22.37 5.92 -33.50
CA LYS A 591 20.94 6.00 -33.83
C LYS A 591 20.33 4.58 -33.85
N PRO A 592 19.13 4.37 -33.28
CA PRO A 592 18.42 3.10 -33.46
C PRO A 592 17.77 3.04 -34.86
N ASP A 593 18.04 1.93 -35.56
CA ASP A 593 17.37 1.54 -36.80
C ASP A 593 15.88 1.28 -36.54
N LEU A 594 15.02 2.23 -36.94
CA LEU A 594 13.57 2.06 -36.99
C LEU A 594 13.20 1.23 -38.22
N LYS A 595 13.03 -0.08 -38.03
CA LYS A 595 12.32 -0.94 -38.99
C LYS A 595 10.84 -0.56 -39.00
N GLN A 596 10.34 -0.15 -40.17
CA GLN A 596 8.92 0.13 -40.40
C GLN A 596 8.04 -1.11 -40.12
N PRO A 597 6.88 -0.96 -39.47
CA PRO A 597 5.91 -2.04 -39.34
C PRO A 597 5.19 -2.26 -40.68
N LYS A 598 5.06 -3.53 -41.08
CA LYS A 598 4.25 -3.95 -42.23
C LYS A 598 2.75 -3.80 -41.89
N PRO A 599 1.90 -3.41 -42.86
CA PRO A 599 0.46 -3.27 -42.63
C PRO A 599 -0.21 -4.63 -42.41
N SER A 600 -1.14 -4.67 -41.46
CA SER A 600 -2.00 -5.83 -41.16
C SER A 600 -2.90 -6.16 -42.34
N LYS A 601 -2.99 -7.46 -42.66
CA LYS A 601 -3.92 -7.97 -43.66
C LYS A 601 -5.22 -8.42 -42.99
N ASP A 602 -6.29 -7.98 -43.63
CA ASP A 602 -7.70 -8.35 -43.55
C ASP A 602 -8.08 -9.69 -42.88
N ILE A 603 -9.11 -9.58 -42.06
CA ILE A 603 -9.91 -10.67 -41.49
C ILE A 603 -10.76 -11.29 -42.61
N ALA A 604 -10.54 -12.57 -42.90
CA ALA A 604 -11.43 -13.40 -43.71
C ALA A 604 -12.09 -14.49 -42.86
N ALA A 605 -13.41 -14.63 -43.04
CA ALA A 605 -14.28 -15.58 -42.35
C ALA A 605 -13.96 -17.06 -42.64
N PRO A 606 -14.31 -18.01 -41.74
CA PRO A 606 -14.00 -19.42 -41.93
C PRO A 606 -15.05 -20.14 -42.79
N LYS A 607 -14.57 -20.91 -43.77
CA LYS A 607 -15.34 -21.94 -44.49
C LYS A 607 -15.31 -23.26 -43.71
N LYS A 608 -16.46 -23.95 -43.73
CA LYS A 608 -16.66 -25.36 -43.34
C LYS A 608 -16.24 -26.31 -44.47
N GLU A 609 -15.42 -27.31 -44.14
CA GLU A 609 -15.28 -28.63 -44.80
C GLU A 609 -14.94 -29.60 -43.64
N ALA A 610 -15.75 -30.59 -43.26
CA ALA A 610 -16.05 -31.85 -43.94
C ALA A 610 -14.78 -32.66 -44.25
N ASP A 611 -14.43 -33.60 -43.37
CA ASP A 611 -13.53 -34.71 -43.73
C ASP A 611 -14.01 -36.02 -43.10
N ASP A 612 -14.07 -37.03 -43.97
CA ASP A 612 -14.53 -38.39 -43.77
C ASP A 612 -13.33 -39.30 -43.47
N GLY A 613 -13.48 -40.10 -42.41
CA GLY A 613 -13.03 -41.49 -42.29
C GLY A 613 -11.60 -41.92 -42.70
N LYS A 614 -10.91 -42.56 -41.75
CA LYS A 614 -10.42 -43.95 -41.88
C LYS A 614 -9.79 -44.44 -40.58
N GLY A 615 -10.23 -45.62 -40.15
CA GLY A 615 -9.71 -46.32 -38.98
C GLY A 615 -8.46 -47.13 -39.27
N VAL A 616 -7.85 -47.62 -38.18
CA VAL A 616 -7.00 -48.81 -38.11
C VAL A 616 -7.15 -49.38 -36.69
N ASP A 617 -7.67 -50.60 -36.60
CA ASP A 617 -7.53 -51.51 -35.47
C ASP A 617 -6.07 -52.01 -35.39
N ILE A 618 -5.53 -52.20 -34.19
CA ILE A 618 -4.58 -53.28 -33.84
C ILE A 618 -4.67 -53.49 -32.32
N GLU A 619 -4.95 -54.74 -31.95
CA GLU A 619 -4.87 -55.34 -30.63
C GLU A 619 -3.42 -55.36 -30.12
N ASP A 620 -3.20 -55.29 -28.80
CA ASP A 620 -2.42 -56.32 -28.09
C ASP A 620 -2.40 -56.09 -26.58
N GLU A 621 -2.51 -57.21 -25.88
CA GLU A 621 -2.38 -57.47 -24.45
C GLU A 621 -1.10 -56.90 -23.84
N TYR A 622 -1.10 -56.56 -22.54
CA TYR A 622 -0.22 -57.21 -21.56
C TYR A 622 -0.63 -56.90 -20.11
N ASP A 623 -0.42 -57.94 -19.32
CA ASP A 623 -0.90 -58.23 -17.99
C ASP A 623 0.08 -57.78 -16.88
N MET A 624 -0.45 -57.71 -15.65
CA MET A 624 0.24 -57.72 -14.34
C MET A 624 1.19 -56.56 -13.93
N ALA A 625 0.89 -55.92 -12.79
CA ALA A 625 1.42 -56.36 -11.49
C ALA A 625 1.14 -55.33 -10.37
N ASN A 626 0.46 -55.82 -9.34
CA ASN A 626 0.41 -55.26 -7.99
C ASN A 626 1.74 -55.59 -7.28
N PRO A 627 2.27 -54.72 -6.41
CA PRO A 627 2.66 -55.23 -5.10
C PRO A 627 2.28 -54.28 -3.95
N PHE A 628 1.74 -54.91 -2.90
CA PHE A 628 1.71 -54.43 -1.53
C PHE A 628 3.09 -54.55 -0.87
N ASP A 629 3.19 -53.90 0.30
CA ASP A 629 4.14 -54.08 1.42
C ASP A 629 5.47 -53.31 1.39
N GLU A 630 5.52 -52.18 2.12
CA GLU A 630 6.17 -52.07 3.45
C GLU A 630 5.67 -50.83 4.22
#